data_AF-A0A850JU92-F1
#
_entry.id   AF-A0A850JU92-F1
#
_cell.length_a   1.000
_cell.length_b   1.000
_cell.length_c   1.000
_cell.angle_alpha   90.00
_cell.angle_beta   90.00
_cell.angle_gamma   90.00
#
_symmetry.space_group_name_H-M   'P 1'
#
loop_
_entity.id
_entity.type
_entity.pdbx_description
1 polymer ?
#
loop_
_entity_poly.entity_id
_entity_poly.type
_entity_poly.pdbx_seq_one_letter_code
_entity_poly.pdbx_strand_id
1 'polypeptide(L)' 'MPGLDGYGVLARLPAATPVVLVTSADAAALDDPRLRRADAVVGKDALGPETLAEAVRAARARRAREGR' A
#
# COMPACT_ATOMS: atom_id res chain seq x y z
N MET A 1 -1.48 -4.83 -14.88
CA MET A 1 -2.41 -5.96 -15.04
C MET A 1 -3.30 -5.66 -16.23
N PRO A 2 -3.58 -6.62 -17.13
CA PRO A 2 -4.53 -6.38 -18.20
C PRO A 2 -5.93 -6.12 -17.60
N GLY A 3 -6.53 -4.96 -17.93
CA GLY A 3 -7.91 -4.61 -17.58
C GLY A 3 -8.13 -3.77 -16.32
N LEU A 4 -7.13 -3.61 -15.42
CA LEU A 4 -7.24 -2.72 -14.26
C LEU A 4 -5.86 -2.26 -13.77
N ASP A 5 -5.68 -0.97 -13.55
CA ASP A 5 -4.45 -0.43 -12.95
C ASP A 5 -4.47 -0.57 -11.41
N GLY A 6 -3.31 -0.35 -10.77
CA GLY A 6 -3.19 -0.47 -9.32
C GLY A 6 -4.12 0.50 -8.55
N TYR A 7 -4.39 1.67 -9.12
CA TYR A 7 -5.30 2.66 -8.55
C TYR A 7 -6.76 2.18 -8.58
N GLY A 8 -7.20 1.58 -9.68
CA GLY A 8 -8.54 1.01 -9.82
C GLY A 8 -8.77 -0.17 -8.88
N VAL A 9 -7.73 -0.95 -8.55
CA VAL A 9 -7.80 -1.97 -7.50
C VAL A 9 -7.96 -1.32 -6.14
N LEU A 10 -7.10 -0.36 -5.79
CA LEU A 10 -7.12 0.37 -4.51
C LEU A 10 -8.50 0.95 -4.19
N ALA A 11 -9.15 1.56 -5.18
CA ALA A 11 -10.46 2.18 -5.03
C ALA A 11 -11.61 1.18 -4.75
N ARG A 12 -11.42 -0.10 -5.08
CA ARG A 12 -12.45 -1.15 -4.94
C ARG A 12 -12.27 -2.04 -3.71
N LEU A 13 -11.15 -1.91 -3.01
CA LEU A 13 -10.90 -2.70 -1.81
C LEU A 13 -11.79 -2.24 -0.65
N PRO A 14 -12.38 -3.15 0.14
CA PRO A 14 -13.11 -2.80 1.35
C PRO A 14 -12.26 -1.90 2.26
N ALA A 15 -12.87 -0.91 2.91
CA ALA A 15 -12.14 0.05 3.75
C ALA A 15 -11.33 -0.61 4.87
N ALA A 16 -11.77 -1.77 5.37
CA ALA A 16 -11.08 -2.52 6.42
C ALA A 16 -9.86 -3.32 5.94
N THR A 17 -9.67 -3.51 4.64
CA THR A 17 -8.57 -4.32 4.10
C THR A 17 -7.23 -3.58 4.27
N PRO A 18 -6.23 -4.15 4.96
CA PRO A 18 -4.89 -3.56 4.99
C PRO A 18 -4.24 -3.63 3.61
N VAL A 19 -3.67 -2.53 3.13
CA VAL A 19 -3.06 -2.48 1.79
C VAL A 19 -1.59 -2.11 1.85
N VAL A 20 -0.75 -2.94 1.22
CA VAL A 20 0.66 -2.63 0.93
C VAL A 20 0.76 -2.30 -0.54
N LEU A 21 1.20 -1.07 -0.86
CA LEU A 21 1.48 -0.67 -2.23
C LEU A 21 2.94 -0.97 -2.57
N VAL A 22 3.17 -1.72 -3.64
CA VAL A 22 4.50 -1.92 -4.20
C VAL A 22 4.65 -1.05 -5.44
N THR A 23 5.56 -0.09 -5.41
CA THR A 23 5.72 0.89 -6.49
C THR A 23 7.18 1.04 -6.88
N SER A 24 7.45 1.38 -8.15
CA SER A 24 8.77 1.84 -8.60
C SER A 24 8.98 3.34 -8.32
N ALA A 25 7.97 4.01 -7.77
CA ALA A 25 7.97 5.46 -7.71
C ALA A 25 8.82 6.02 -6.57
N ASP A 26 9.54 7.09 -6.91
CA ASP A 26 10.25 8.00 -6.01
C ASP A 26 9.30 8.59 -4.95
N ALA A 27 9.86 9.07 -3.83
CA ALA A 27 9.11 9.59 -2.68
C ALA A 27 8.07 10.68 -3.04
N ALA A 28 8.25 11.39 -4.16
CA ALA A 28 7.29 12.37 -4.69
C ALA A 28 5.92 11.77 -5.06
N ALA A 29 5.83 10.47 -5.31
CA ALA A 29 4.54 9.79 -5.51
C ALA A 29 3.75 9.61 -4.21
N LEU A 30 4.39 9.70 -3.03
CA LEU A 30 3.72 9.55 -1.74
C LEU A 30 2.71 10.67 -1.43
N ASP A 31 2.81 11.81 -2.11
CA ASP A 31 1.86 12.92 -2.00
C ASP A 31 0.62 12.76 -2.89
N ASP A 32 0.57 11.72 -3.74
CA ASP A 32 -0.61 11.45 -4.56
C ASP A 32 -1.82 11.08 -3.67
N PRO A 33 -2.93 11.84 -3.73
CA PRO A 33 -4.12 11.58 -2.91
C PRO A 33 -4.70 10.16 -3.09
N ARG A 34 -4.49 9.54 -4.25
CA ARG A 34 -4.95 8.19 -4.56
C ARG A 34 -4.19 7.12 -3.77
N LEU A 35 -2.99 7.43 -3.28
CA LEU A 35 -2.19 6.52 -2.46
C LEU A 35 -2.50 6.59 -0.97
N ARG A 36 -3.33 7.55 -0.53
CA ARG A 36 -3.78 7.64 0.88
C ARG A 36 -4.47 6.37 1.38
N ARG A 37 -4.98 5.54 0.47
CA ARG A 37 -5.59 4.25 0.80
C ARG A 37 -4.56 3.17 1.17
N ALA A 38 -3.30 3.32 0.75
CA ALA A 38 -2.24 2.42 1.13
C ALA A 38 -1.88 2.62 2.61
N ASP A 39 -1.79 1.52 3.34
CA ASP A 39 -1.41 1.53 4.75
C ASP A 39 0.11 1.38 4.93
N ALA A 40 0.80 0.90 3.89
CA ALA A 40 2.26 0.91 3.77
C ALA A 40 2.66 0.99 2.28
N VAL A 41 3.86 1.49 2.01
CA VAL A 41 4.44 1.59 0.67
C VAL A 41 5.84 0.96 0.67
N VAL A 42 6.14 0.15 -0.35
CA VAL A 42 7.44 -0.48 -0.55
C VAL A 42 7.93 -0.21 -1.97
N GLY A 43 9.18 0.23 -2.09
CA GLY A 43 9.84 0.37 -3.37
C GLY A 43 10.15 -1.00 -4.00
N LYS A 44 9.91 -1.17 -5.30
CA LYS A 44 10.25 -2.42 -6.02
C LYS A 44 11.73 -2.80 -5.87
N ASP A 45 12.61 -1.80 -5.83
CA ASP A 45 14.06 -1.99 -5.70
C ASP A 45 14.47 -2.49 -4.30
N ALA A 46 13.61 -2.26 -3.31
CA ALA A 46 13.81 -2.69 -1.92
C ALA A 46 12.90 -3.88 -1.55
N LEU A 47 12.22 -4.51 -2.52
CA LEU A 47 11.29 -5.60 -2.24
C LEU A 47 12.05 -6.91 -2.01
N GLY A 48 12.09 -7.34 -0.75
CA GLY A 48 12.59 -8.63 -0.30
C GLY A 48 11.64 -9.25 0.74
N PRO A 49 11.87 -10.51 1.14
CA PRO A 49 11.02 -11.19 2.12
C PRO A 49 10.86 -10.43 3.43
N GLU A 50 11.95 -9.88 3.95
CA GLU A 50 12.00 -9.16 5.23
C GLU A 50 11.28 -7.82 5.15
N THR A 51 11.53 -7.06 4.08
CA THR A 51 10.91 -5.74 3.86
C THR A 51 9.42 -5.87 3.57
N LEU A 52 9.00 -6.93 2.86
CA LEU A 52 7.60 -7.23 2.67
C LEU A 52 6.91 -7.63 3.98
N ALA A 53 7.55 -8.49 4.79
CA ALA A 53 7.01 -8.90 6.08
C ALA A 53 6.82 -7.71 7.03
N GLU A 54 7.78 -6.78 7.05
CA GLU A 54 7.69 -5.54 7.81
C GLU A 54 6.54 -4.65 7.31
N ALA A 55 6.42 -4.44 6.00
CA ALA A 55 5.36 -3.63 5.42
C ALA A 55 3.97 -4.20 5.72
N VAL A 56 3.81 -5.53 5.68
CA VAL A 56 2.56 -6.20 6.07
C VAL A 56 2.24 -5.98 7.54
N ARG A 57 3.22 -6.09 8.44
CA ARG A 57 3.03 -5.80 9.87
C ARG A 57 2.62 -4.35 10.09
N ALA A 58 3.28 -3.41 9.43
CA ALA A 58 2.99 -1.98 9.53
C ALA A 58 1.57 -1.64 9.04
N ALA A 59 1.17 -2.17 7.87
CA ALA A 59 -0.14 -1.97 7.28
C ALA A 59 -1.27 -2.46 8.22
N ARG A 60 -1.10 -3.66 8.79
CA ARG A 60 -2.05 -4.22 9.77
C ARG A 60 -2.15 -3.36 11.03
N ALA A 61 -1.01 -2.94 11.59
CA ALA A 61 -0.99 -2.12 12.80
C ALA A 61 -1.64 -0.74 12.58
N ARG A 62 -1.41 -0.10 11.43
CA ARG A 62 -2.05 1.17 11.07
C ARG A 62 -3.56 1.02 10.97
N ARG A 63 -4.05 0.02 10.24
CA ARG A 63 -5.49 -0.21 10.09
C ARG A 63 -6.20 -0.47 11.42
N ALA A 64 -5.55 -1.19 12.34
CA ALA A 64 -6.06 -1.44 13.69
C ALA A 64 -6.16 -0.16 14.55
N ARG A 65 -5.39 0.89 14.26
CA ARG A 65 -5.47 2.17 14.96
C ARG A 65 -6.60 3.06 14.44
N GLU A 66 -6.84 3.05 13.13
CA GLU A 66 -7.85 3.90 12.48
C GLU A 66 -9.27 3.30 12.53
N GLY A 67 -9.43 2.03 12.91
CA GLY A 67 -10.73 1.39 13.11
C GLY A 67 -11.29 1.54 14.54
N ARG A 68 -10.68 2.39 15.36
CA ARG A 68 -11.10 2.70 16.73
C ARG A 68 -11.74 4.08 16.81
#